data_AF-A0A7Y5PIK0-F1
#
_entry.id   AF-A0A7Y5PIK0-F1
#
_cell.length_a   1.000
_cell.length_b   1.000
_cell.length_c   1.000
_cell.angle_alpha   90.00
_cell.angle_beta   90.00
_cell.angle_gamma   90.00
#
_symmetry.space_group_name_H-M   'P 1'
#
loop_
_entity.id
_entity.type
_entity.pdbx_description
1 polymer ?
#
loop_
_entity_poly.entity_id
_entity_poly.type
_entity_poly.pdbx_seq_one_letter_code
_entity_poly.pdbx_strand_id
1 'polypeptide(L)' 'MIYRFQSKAAGDVLMRGADGDSVLTAMGMAPAAQGIIEPLALAAALGAVEAAIAQSEATPPT' A
#
# COMPACT_ATOMS: atom_id res chain seq x y z
N MET A 1 -8.95 -0.08 -11.69
CA MET A 1 -9.74 -0.24 -10.45
C MET A 1 -9.50 0.98 -9.57
N ILE A 2 -10.46 1.39 -8.72
CA ILE A 2 -10.17 2.34 -7.64
C ILE A 2 -10.06 1.50 -6.37
N TYR A 3 -8.94 1.63 -5.65
CA TYR A 3 -8.79 0.98 -4.36
C TYR A 3 -9.42 1.85 -3.28
N ARG A 4 -10.08 1.19 -2.33
CA ARG A 4 -10.55 1.82 -1.09
C ARG A 4 -9.91 1.09 0.08
N PHE A 5 -8.94 1.72 0.72
CA PHE A 5 -8.34 1.23 1.96
C PHE A 5 -9.17 1.75 3.13
N GLN A 6 -9.89 0.84 3.79
CA GLN A 6 -10.80 1.20 4.87
C GLN A 6 -10.15 1.03 6.23
N SER A 7 -10.15 2.07 7.05
CA SER A 7 -9.68 2.02 8.43
C SER A 7 -10.72 2.60 9.37
N LYS A 8 -11.12 1.82 10.37
CA LYS A 8 -12.02 2.31 11.44
C LYS A 8 -11.38 3.43 12.28
N ALA A 9 -10.05 3.45 12.39
CA ALA A 9 -9.34 4.38 13.25
C ALA A 9 -8.98 5.70 12.55
N ALA A 10 -8.68 5.66 11.25
CA ALA A 10 -8.12 6.79 10.50
C ALA A 10 -9.00 7.25 9.32
N GLY A 11 -10.06 6.50 8.97
CA GLY A 11 -10.92 6.76 7.82
C GLY A 11 -10.52 5.96 6.58
N ASP A 12 -11.21 6.26 5.47
CA ASP A 12 -11.02 5.58 4.19
C ASP A 12 -10.10 6.40 3.26
N VAL A 13 -9.15 5.72 2.62
CA VAL A 13 -8.29 6.31 1.58
C VAL A 13 -8.67 5.72 0.22
N LEU A 14 -8.93 6.60 -0.75
CA LEU A 14 -9.21 6.21 -2.13
C LEU A 14 -7.96 6.42 -2.99
N MET A 15 -7.53 5.38 -3.70
CA MET A 15 -6.35 5.42 -4.56
C MET A 15 -6.70 5.02 -6.00
N ARG A 16 -6.00 5.62 -6.97
CA ARG A 16 -6.07 5.17 -8.37
C ARG A 16 -5.51 3.75 -8.45
N GLY A 17 -5.95 2.99 -9.44
CA GLY A 17 -5.59 1.57 -9.58
C GLY A 17 -4.09 1.32 -9.57
N ALA A 18 -3.35 2.01 -10.44
CA ALA A 18 -1.89 1.86 -10.52
C ALA A 18 -1.18 2.20 -9.21
N ASP A 19 -1.65 3.21 -8.48
CA ASP A 19 -1.04 3.60 -7.20
C ASP A 19 -1.34 2.54 -6.12
N GLY A 20 -2.57 2.04 -6.05
CA GLY A 20 -2.93 0.99 -5.10
C GLY A 20 -2.27 -0.36 -5.40
N ASP A 21 -2.10 -0.71 -6.69
CA ASP A 21 -1.33 -1.89 -7.11
C ASP A 21 0.13 -1.79 -6.66
N SER A 22 0.72 -0.59 -6.77
CA SER A 22 2.09 -0.32 -6.32
C SER A 22 2.23 -0.47 -4.81
N VAL A 23 1.25 0.03 -4.04
CA VAL A 23 1.21 -0.11 -2.58
C VAL A 23 1.02 -1.57 -2.15
N LEU A 24 0.11 -2.32 -2.77
CA LEU A 24 -0.08 -3.75 -2.49
C LEU A 24 1.20 -4.55 -2.78
N THR A 25 1.83 -4.27 -3.91
CA THR A 25 3.09 -4.92 -4.31
C THR A 25 4.21 -4.60 -3.31
N ALA A 26 4.31 -3.35 -2.85
CA ALA A 26 5.28 -2.95 -1.82
C ALA A 26 5.08 -3.72 -0.52
N MET A 27 3.83 -4.02 -0.13
CA MET A 27 3.51 -4.84 1.05
C MET A 27 3.72 -6.35 0.82
N GLY A 28 4.13 -6.78 -0.38
CA GLY A 28 4.25 -8.20 -0.74
C GLY A 28 2.91 -8.89 -1.01
N MET A 29 1.85 -8.12 -1.24
CA MET A 29 0.51 -8.60 -1.54
C MET A 29 0.26 -8.55 -3.05
N ALA A 30 -0.44 -9.56 -3.58
CA ALA A 30 -0.88 -9.53 -4.97
C ALA A 30 -2.04 -8.53 -5.16
N PRO A 31 -2.12 -7.83 -6.30
CA PRO A 31 -3.30 -7.05 -6.68
C PRO A 31 -4.56 -7.90 -6.64
N ALA A 32 -5.53 -7.52 -5.81
CA ALA A 32 -6.77 -8.27 -5.61
C ALA A 32 -7.95 -7.31 -5.40
N ALA A 33 -9.15 -7.75 -5.80
CA ALA A 33 -10.37 -6.95 -5.64
C ALA A 33 -10.77 -6.73 -4.16
N GLN A 34 -10.32 -7.61 -3.27
CA GLN A 34 -10.57 -7.54 -1.84
C GLN A 34 -9.44 -8.22 -1.07
N GLY A 35 -9.11 -7.68 0.09
CA GLY A 35 -8.15 -8.25 1.04
C GLY A 35 -8.29 -7.59 2.40
N ILE A 36 -7.87 -8.28 3.45
CA ILE A 36 -7.81 -7.75 4.81
C ILE A 36 -6.35 -7.77 5.25
N ILE A 37 -5.87 -6.62 5.74
CA ILE A 37 -4.59 -6.55 6.44
C ILE A 37 -4.89 -6.83 7.91
N GLU A 38 -4.44 -7.98 8.39
CA GLU A 38 -4.60 -8.35 9.79
C GLU A 38 -3.86 -7.36 10.71
N PRO A 39 -4.38 -7.05 11.91
CA PRO A 39 -3.74 -6.10 12.82
C PRO A 39 -2.27 -6.42 13.12
N LEU A 40 -1.94 -7.71 13.20
CA LEU A 40 -0.57 -8.19 13.45
C LEU A 40 0.37 -7.92 12.26
N ALA A 41 -0.17 -7.86 11.04
CA ALA A 41 0.59 -7.60 9.81
C ALA A 41 0.75 -6.10 9.53
N LEU A 42 -0.07 -5.24 10.15
CA LEU A 42 -0.12 -3.81 9.84
C LEU A 42 1.23 -3.11 10.00
N ALA A 43 1.96 -3.38 11.09
CA ALA A 43 3.26 -2.76 11.33
C ALA A 43 4.30 -3.12 10.26
N ALA A 44 4.32 -4.40 9.85
CA ALA A 44 5.22 -4.86 8.79
C ALA A 44 4.84 -4.27 7.42
N ALA A 45 3.54 -4.20 7.13
CA ALA A 45 3.01 -3.62 5.90
C ALA A 45 3.37 -2.13 5.77
N LEU A 46 3.23 -1.34 6.85
CA LEU A 46 3.63 0.06 6.87
C LEU A 46 5.13 0.23 6.61
N GLY A 47 5.98 -0.53 7.30
CA GLY A 47 7.43 -0.46 7.10
C GLY A 47 7.86 -0.84 5.67
N ALA A 48 7.16 -1.78 5.03
CA ALA A 48 7.41 -2.15 3.64
C ALA A 48 7.05 -1.02 2.66
N VAL A 49 5.92 -0.33 2.90
CA VAL A 49 5.52 0.85 2.10
C VAL A 49 6.51 2.00 2.29
N GLU A 50 6.91 2.31 3.52
CA GLU A 50 7.91 3.35 3.81
C GLU A 50 9.26 3.05 3.13
N ALA A 51 9.71 1.79 3.17
CA ALA A 51 10.93 1.36 2.48
C ALA A 51 10.82 1.49 0.97
N ALA A 52 9.66 1.18 0.38
CA ALA A 52 9.42 1.35 -1.05
C ALA A 52 9.42 2.83 -1.47
N ILE A 53 8.86 3.72 -0.65
CA ILE A 53 8.92 5.17 -0.87
C ILE A 53 10.38 5.63 -0.87
N ALA A 54 11.16 5.27 0.15
CA ALA A 54 12.57 5.64 0.25
C ALA A 54 13.40 5.15 -0.96
N GLN A 55 13.12 3.94 -1.46
CA GLN A 55 13.77 3.41 -2.68
C GLN A 55 13.37 4.18 -3.94
N SER A 56 12.09 4.56 -4.06
CA SER A 56 11.60 5.36 -5.18
C SER A 56 12.22 6.76 -5.19
N GLU A 57 12.38 7.38 -4.02
CA GLU A 57 13.00 8.72 -3.90
C GLU A 57 14.52 8.67 -4.10
N ALA A 58 15.17 7.58 -3.70
CA ALA A 58 16.60 7.38 -3.92
C ALA A 58 16.96 7.11 -5.39
N THR A 59 15.98 6.76 -6.23
CA THR A 59 16.18 6.59 -7.67
C THR A 59 15.92 7.94 -8.36
N PRO A 60 16.95 8.67 -8.81
CA PRO A 60 16.74 9.94 -9.50
C PRO A 60 15.89 9.72 -10.77
N PRO A 61 14.97 10.63 -11.11
CA PRO A 61 14.20 10.53 -12.35
C PRO A 61 15.19 10.53 -13.52
N THR A 62 15.14 9.47 -14.33
CA THR A 62 15.93 9.36 -15.57
C THR A 62 15.21 10.07 -16.71
#